data_AF-A0A2E9M2M2-F1
#
_entry.id   AF-A0A2E9M2M2-F1
#
_cell.length_a   1.000
_cell.length_b   1.000
_cell.length_c   1.000
_cell.angle_alpha   90.00
_cell.angle_beta   90.00
_cell.angle_gamma   90.00
#
_symmetry.space_group_name_H-M   'P 1'
#
loop_
_entity.id
_entity.type
_entity.pdbx_description
1 polymer ?
#
loop_
_entity_poly.entity_id
_entity_poly.type
_entity_poly.pdbx_seq_one_letter_code
_entity_poly.pdbx_strand_id
1 'polypeptide(L)'
;MDPLDPQIWLILVALGHTGPGVILATNWADDTAKMIGGWMLLTSVTLLYAALGMDGEEQARLALVMAGPVWIWFVVCITQGLEYTMGKEPIKMNWKENGPPLILWGVLALSGLLASGWV
;
A
#
# COMPACT_ATOMS: atom_id res chain seq x y z
N MET A 1 22.07 5.57 6.80
CA MET A 1 20.74 4.99 6.53
C MET A 1 20.71 4.57 5.09
N ASP A 2 20.36 3.33 4.82
CA ASP A 2 20.15 2.84 3.46
C ASP A 2 18.80 3.40 2.97
N PRO A 3 18.75 4.18 1.87
CA PRO A 3 17.50 4.72 1.34
C PRO A 3 16.54 3.64 0.84
N LEU A 4 16.99 2.40 0.65
CA LEU A 4 16.18 1.24 0.25
C LEU A 4 15.96 0.26 1.40
N ASP A 5 16.10 0.69 2.65
CA ASP A 5 15.76 -0.13 3.82
C ASP A 5 14.24 -0.48 3.81
N PRO A 6 13.86 -1.77 3.74
CA PRO A 6 12.47 -2.19 3.76
C PRO A 6 11.68 -1.64 4.95
N GLN A 7 12.30 -1.54 6.14
CA GLN A 7 11.63 -1.08 7.35
C GLN A 7 11.12 0.36 7.20
N ILE A 8 11.95 1.25 6.63
CA ILE A 8 11.59 2.66 6.39
C ILE A 8 10.38 2.72 5.46
N TRP A 9 10.42 1.98 4.35
CA TRP A 9 9.35 1.99 3.36
C TRP A 9 8.06 1.33 3.86
N LEU A 10 8.15 0.28 4.69
CA LEU A 10 6.98 -0.31 5.34
C LEU A 10 6.24 0.72 6.19
N ILE A 11 6.98 1.53 6.97
CA ILE A 11 6.40 2.60 7.80
C ILE A 11 5.78 3.70 6.92
N LEU A 12 6.51 4.17 5.89
CA LEU A 12 6.01 5.23 5.00
C LEU A 12 4.73 4.79 4.26
N VAL A 13 4.70 3.56 3.76
CA VAL A 13 3.52 3.00 3.09
C VAL A 13 2.38 2.82 4.09
N ALA A 14 2.64 2.35 5.32
CA ALA A 14 1.61 2.24 6.34
C ALA A 14 0.94 3.58 6.64
N LEU A 15 1.72 4.66 6.77
CA LEU A 15 1.20 6.01 6.97
C LEU A 15 0.41 6.50 5.74
N GLY A 16 0.99 6.35 4.54
CA GLY A 16 0.38 6.75 3.28
C GLY A 16 -0.87 5.95 2.91
N HIS A 17 -1.01 4.72 3.41
CA HIS A 17 -2.17 3.86 3.20
C HIS A 17 -3.29 4.16 4.22
N THR A 18 -2.92 4.34 5.50
CA THR A 18 -3.89 4.56 6.59
C THR A 18 -4.67 5.86 6.40
N GLY A 19 -4.03 6.92 5.96
CA GLY A 19 -4.68 8.22 5.72
C GLY A 19 -5.90 8.10 4.81
N PRO A 20 -5.72 7.84 3.50
CA PRO A 20 -6.83 7.74 2.55
C PRO A 20 -7.71 6.50 2.76
N GLY A 21 -7.13 5.34 3.08
CA GLY A 21 -7.85 4.07 3.12
C GLY A 21 -8.70 3.85 4.39
N VAL A 22 -8.36 4.54 5.49
CA VAL A 22 -9.01 4.32 6.80
C VAL A 22 -9.57 5.62 7.36
N ILE A 23 -8.72 6.65 7.49
CA ILE A 23 -9.10 7.90 8.18
C ILE A 23 -10.04 8.73 7.30
N LEU A 24 -9.76 8.82 6.00
CA LEU A 24 -10.57 9.56 5.04
C LEU A 24 -11.72 8.73 4.46
N ALA A 25 -12.00 7.52 4.97
CA ALA A 25 -13.22 6.81 4.59
C ALA A 25 -14.43 7.68 5.00
N THR A 26 -15.10 8.26 4.01
CA THR A 26 -15.89 9.50 4.19
C THR A 26 -17.34 9.29 4.63
N ASN A 27 -17.84 8.05 4.70
CA ASN A 27 -19.23 7.78 5.05
C ASN A 27 -19.38 6.78 6.21
N TRP A 28 -19.17 7.24 7.43
CA TRP A 28 -19.36 6.44 8.65
C TRP A 28 -20.84 6.12 8.97
N ALA A 29 -21.80 6.55 8.15
CA ALA A 29 -23.18 6.10 8.25
C ALA A 29 -23.46 4.84 7.39
N ASP A 30 -22.59 4.52 6.43
CA ASP A 30 -22.71 3.36 5.55
C ASP A 30 -21.86 2.19 6.06
N ASP A 31 -22.50 1.06 6.32
CA ASP A 31 -21.83 -0.14 6.83
C ASP A 31 -20.85 -0.75 5.81
N THR A 32 -21.09 -0.55 4.52
CA THR A 32 -20.15 -0.98 3.47
C THR A 32 -18.86 -0.18 3.55
N ALA A 33 -18.96 1.15 3.68
CA ALA A 33 -17.81 2.03 3.84
C ALA A 33 -17.01 1.72 5.12
N LYS A 34 -17.69 1.44 6.25
CA LYS A 34 -17.02 0.98 7.49
C LYS A 34 -16.27 -0.33 7.29
N MET A 35 -16.90 -1.31 6.63
CA MET A 35 -16.30 -2.62 6.36
C MET A 35 -15.05 -2.47 5.49
N ILE A 36 -15.11 -1.67 4.43
CA ILE A 36 -13.96 -1.37 3.56
C ILE A 36 -12.85 -0.68 4.36
N GLY A 37 -13.18 0.31 5.20
CA GLY A 37 -12.20 0.96 6.07
C GLY A 37 -11.51 -0.01 7.03
N GLY A 38 -12.25 -0.96 7.60
CA GLY A 38 -11.70 -2.03 8.43
C GLY A 38 -10.77 -2.97 7.64
N TRP A 39 -11.14 -3.32 6.41
CA TRP A 39 -10.29 -4.12 5.51
C TRP A 39 -8.98 -3.38 5.15
N MET A 40 -9.06 -2.08 4.87
CA MET A 40 -7.88 -1.25 4.62
C MET A 40 -6.98 -1.14 5.88
N LEU A 41 -7.58 -1.05 7.07
CA LEU A 41 -6.83 -1.02 8.33
C LEU A 41 -6.03 -2.29 8.56
N LEU A 42 -6.56 -3.47 8.19
CA LEU A 42 -5.83 -4.73 8.29
C LEU A 42 -4.50 -4.68 7.52
N THR A 43 -4.50 -4.10 6.32
CA THR A 43 -3.28 -3.92 5.52
C THR A 43 -2.28 -3.01 6.25
N SER A 44 -2.75 -1.88 6.80
CA SER A 44 -1.90 -0.97 7.57
C SER A 44 -1.28 -1.64 8.80
N VAL A 45 -2.06 -2.43 9.54
CA VAL A 45 -1.55 -3.19 10.71
C VAL A 45 -0.53 -4.23 10.28
N THR A 46 -0.76 -4.91 9.16
CA THR A 46 0.17 -5.93 8.64
C THR A 46 1.50 -5.32 8.21
N LEU A 47 1.48 -4.13 7.58
CA LEU A 47 2.68 -3.37 7.24
C LEU A 47 3.48 -2.97 8.49
N LEU A 48 2.79 -2.49 9.54
CA LEU A 48 3.44 -2.14 10.80
C LEU A 48 3.99 -3.35 11.54
N TYR A 49 3.29 -4.49 11.50
CA TYR A 49 3.81 -5.75 12.04
C TYR A 49 5.10 -6.16 11.33
N ALA A 50 5.14 -6.13 9.99
CA ALA A 50 6.34 -6.42 9.25
C ALA A 50 7.48 -5.44 9.62
N ALA A 51 7.17 -4.14 9.77
CA ALA A 51 8.16 -3.11 10.08
C ALA A 51 8.76 -3.20 11.49
N LEU A 52 7.96 -3.60 12.48
CA LEU A 52 8.33 -3.51 13.89
C LEU A 52 8.53 -4.87 14.57
N GLY A 53 8.04 -5.94 13.95
CA GLY A 53 8.04 -7.29 14.52
C GLY A 53 8.83 -8.32 13.72
N MET A 54 9.49 -7.91 12.63
CA MET A 54 10.33 -8.76 11.79
C MET A 54 11.59 -8.01 11.39
N ASP A 55 12.65 -8.74 11.05
CA ASP A 55 13.94 -8.18 10.64
C ASP A 55 14.56 -9.00 9.51
N GLY A 56 15.58 -8.42 8.85
CA GLY A 56 16.40 -9.11 7.85
C GLY A 56 15.63 -9.59 6.62
N GLU A 57 16.08 -10.71 6.04
CA GLU A 57 15.53 -11.24 4.78
C GLU A 57 14.04 -11.59 4.88
N GLU A 58 13.55 -12.02 6.04
CA GLU A 58 12.15 -12.38 6.22
C GLU A 58 11.23 -11.15 6.14
N GLN A 59 11.64 -10.04 6.76
CA GLN A 59 10.94 -8.76 6.62
C GLN A 59 10.92 -8.31 5.16
N ALA A 60 12.07 -8.39 4.47
CA ALA A 60 12.20 -7.98 3.08
C ALA A 60 11.31 -8.81 2.14
N ARG A 61 11.27 -10.14 2.32
CA ARG A 61 10.41 -11.05 1.56
C ARG A 61 8.94 -10.74 1.79
N LEU A 62 8.53 -10.51 3.03
CA LEU A 62 7.14 -10.15 3.32
C LEU A 62 6.78 -8.79 2.72
N ALA A 63 7.68 -7.81 2.80
CA ALA A 63 7.52 -6.50 2.15
C ALA A 63 7.27 -6.65 0.63
N LEU A 64 8.08 -7.44 -0.06
CA LEU A 64 7.92 -7.72 -1.49
C LEU A 64 6.58 -8.41 -1.80
N VAL A 65 6.24 -9.47 -1.04
CA VAL A 65 5.01 -10.24 -1.27
C VAL A 65 3.76 -9.39 -1.05
N MET A 66 3.79 -8.44 -0.11
CA MET A 66 2.69 -7.50 0.09
C MET A 66 2.66 -6.40 -0.98
N ALA A 67 3.78 -5.74 -1.23
CA ALA A 67 3.82 -4.53 -2.04
C ALA A 67 3.83 -4.79 -3.55
N GLY A 68 4.47 -5.86 -4.00
CA GLY A 68 4.58 -6.22 -5.42
C GLY A 68 3.22 -6.38 -6.10
N PRO A 69 2.31 -7.23 -5.58
CA PRO A 69 0.97 -7.38 -6.12
C PRO A 69 0.15 -6.08 -6.10
N VAL A 70 0.24 -5.28 -5.03
CA VAL A 70 -0.47 -3.99 -4.94
C VAL A 70 0.03 -3.02 -6.00
N TRP A 71 1.34 -2.95 -6.22
CA TRP A 71 1.92 -2.10 -7.25
C TRP A 71 1.46 -2.52 -8.66
N ILE A 72 1.48 -3.82 -8.96
CA ILE A 72 0.98 -4.36 -10.23
C ILE A 72 -0.50 -4.02 -10.41
N TRP A 73 -1.30 -4.15 -9.35
CA TRP A 73 -2.72 -3.78 -9.38
C TRP A 73 -2.91 -2.32 -9.79
N PHE A 74 -2.15 -1.37 -9.24
CA PHE A 74 -2.23 0.04 -9.66
C PHE A 74 -1.92 0.20 -11.15
N VAL A 75 -0.86 -0.44 -11.65
CA VAL A 75 -0.48 -0.38 -13.08
C VAL A 75 -1.61 -0.91 -13.96
N VAL A 76 -2.19 -2.05 -13.62
CA VAL A 76 -3.31 -2.64 -14.37
C VAL A 76 -4.52 -1.71 -14.34
N CYS A 77 -4.94 -1.23 -13.18
CA CYS A 77 -6.14 -0.39 -13.08
C CYS A 77 -5.98 0.96 -13.82
N ILE A 78 -4.81 1.58 -13.75
CA ILE A 78 -4.52 2.83 -14.47
C ILE A 78 -4.50 2.60 -15.98
N THR A 79 -3.86 1.53 -16.46
CA THR A 79 -3.76 1.24 -17.90
C THR A 79 -5.11 0.86 -18.50
N GLN A 80 -5.98 0.20 -17.74
CA GLN A 80 -7.36 -0.09 -18.13
C GLN A 80 -8.31 1.09 -17.94
N GLY A 81 -7.86 2.20 -17.31
CA GLY A 81 -8.68 3.37 -17.05
C GLY A 81 -9.86 3.10 -16.11
N LEU A 82 -9.68 2.18 -15.15
CA LEU A 82 -10.72 1.79 -14.20
C LEU A 82 -11.06 2.92 -13.24
N GLU A 83 -12.24 2.81 -12.63
CA GLU A 83 -12.73 3.74 -11.63
C GLU A 83 -12.97 3.02 -10.30
N TYR A 84 -12.77 3.72 -9.20
CA TYR A 84 -13.13 3.24 -7.86
C TYR A 84 -13.92 4.31 -7.13
N THR A 85 -14.74 3.87 -6.16
CA THR A 85 -15.55 4.79 -5.34
C THR A 85 -15.10 4.67 -3.88
N MET A 86 -14.49 5.74 -3.35
CA MET A 86 -14.08 5.88 -1.94
C MET A 86 -14.80 7.09 -1.31
N GLY A 87 -16.12 7.15 -1.50
CA GLY A 87 -16.94 8.29 -1.11
C GLY A 87 -18.20 8.40 -1.97
N LYS A 88 -18.56 9.62 -2.38
CA LYS A 88 -19.80 9.86 -3.13
C LYS A 88 -19.63 9.77 -4.65
N GLU A 89 -18.48 10.16 -5.17
CA GLU A 89 -18.23 10.22 -6.61
C GLU A 89 -17.17 9.20 -7.03
N PRO A 90 -17.32 8.56 -8.22
CA PRO A 90 -16.28 7.73 -8.80
C PRO A 90 -15.01 8.53 -9.09
N ILE A 91 -13.86 7.92 -8.81
CA ILE A 91 -12.53 8.46 -9.10
C ILE A 91 -11.88 7.59 -10.15
N LYS A 92 -11.46 8.21 -11.26
CA LYS A 92 -10.76 7.52 -12.34
C LYS A 92 -9.28 7.34 -12.02
N MET A 93 -8.81 6.11 -12.13
CA MET A 93 -7.39 5.81 -11.96
C MET A 93 -6.58 6.33 -13.15
N ASN A 94 -5.58 7.15 -12.85
CA ASN A 94 -4.70 7.77 -13.84
C ASN A 94 -3.29 7.96 -13.28
N TRP A 95 -2.32 8.08 -14.18
CA TRP A 95 -0.90 8.19 -13.82
C TRP A 95 -0.55 9.38 -12.93
N LYS A 96 -1.30 10.49 -13.04
CA LYS A 96 -1.00 11.72 -12.30
C LYS A 96 -1.45 11.61 -10.85
N GLU A 97 -2.70 11.24 -10.64
CA GLU A 97 -3.30 11.18 -9.30
C GLU A 97 -2.88 9.93 -8.54
N ASN A 98 -2.56 8.82 -9.24
CA ASN A 98 -2.04 7.61 -8.63
C ASN A 98 -0.49 7.55 -8.58
N GLY A 99 0.20 8.63 -8.97
CA GLY A 99 1.66 8.73 -8.86
C GLY A 99 2.19 8.48 -7.43
N PRO A 100 1.61 9.11 -6.38
CA PRO A 100 2.05 8.88 -5.00
C PRO A 100 1.96 7.40 -4.55
N PRO A 101 0.81 6.69 -4.67
CA PRO A 101 0.79 5.27 -4.31
C PRO A 101 1.69 4.42 -5.20
N LEU A 102 1.83 4.71 -6.50
CA LEU A 102 2.77 3.98 -7.37
C LEU A 102 4.22 4.06 -6.86
N ILE A 103 4.65 5.23 -6.39
CA ILE A 103 5.99 5.41 -5.83
C ILE A 103 6.11 4.66 -4.51
N LEU A 104 5.18 4.88 -3.57
CA LEU A 104 5.23 4.26 -2.25
C LEU A 104 5.28 2.74 -2.32
N TRP A 105 4.34 2.12 -3.04
CA TRP A 105 4.27 0.67 -3.19
C TRP A 105 5.40 0.12 -4.05
N GLY A 106 5.80 0.86 -5.10
CA GLY A 106 6.85 0.43 -6.01
C GLY A 106 8.22 0.39 -5.36
N VAL A 107 8.56 1.43 -4.57
CA VAL A 107 9.83 1.46 -3.86
C VAL A 107 9.86 0.44 -2.73
N LEU A 108 8.74 0.21 -2.03
CA LEU A 108 8.65 -0.85 -1.03
C LEU A 108 8.82 -2.26 -1.65
N ALA A 109 8.24 -2.50 -2.83
CA ALA A 109 8.43 -3.76 -3.54
C ALA A 109 9.90 -3.92 -3.97
N LEU A 110 10.52 -2.85 -4.48
CA LEU A 110 11.92 -2.86 -4.90
C LEU A 110 12.88 -3.08 -3.72
N SER A 111 12.67 -2.39 -2.60
CA SER A 111 13.47 -2.59 -1.38
C SER A 111 13.35 -4.02 -0.87
N GLY A 112 12.12 -4.54 -0.80
CA GLY A 112 11.85 -5.93 -0.43
C GLY A 112 12.59 -6.92 -1.33
N LEU A 113 12.55 -6.74 -2.65
CA LEU A 113 13.26 -7.60 -3.59
C LEU A 113 14.77 -7.59 -3.36
N LEU A 114 15.38 -6.40 -3.31
CA LEU A 114 16.83 -6.26 -3.20
C LEU A 114 17.38 -6.77 -1.86
N ALA A 115 16.60 -6.68 -0.78
CA ALA A 115 17.00 -7.17 0.55
C ALA A 115 16.54 -8.61 0.86
N SER A 116 15.80 -9.26 -0.04
CA SER A 116 15.22 -10.59 0.20
C SER A 116 16.20 -11.76 0.15
N GLY A 117 17.39 -11.56 -0.43
CA GLY A 117 18.32 -12.63 -0.79
C GLY A 117 17.83 -13.53 -1.93
N TRP A 118 16.77 -13.15 -2.65
CA TRP A 118 16.30 -13.88 -3.84
C TRP A 118 17.01 -13.47 -5.14
N VAL A 119 17.61 -12.30 -5.17
CA VAL A 119 18.37 -11.74 -6.31
C VAL A 119 19.76 -11.28 -5.89
#